data_AF-A0A502GWT5-F1
#
_entry.id   AF-A0A502GWT5-F1
#
_cell.length_a   1.000
_cell.length_b   1.000
_cell.length_c   1.000
_cell.angle_alpha   90.00
_cell.angle_beta   90.00
_cell.angle_gamma   90.00
#
_symmetry.space_group_name_H-M   'P 1'
#
loop_
_entity.id
_entity.type
_entity.pdbx_description
1 polymer ?
#
loop_
_entity_poly.entity_id
_entity_poly.type
_entity_poly.pdbx_seq_one_letter_code
_entity_poly.pdbx_strand_id
1 'polypeptide(L)'
;MASCTAARDERLRTANANRTPQPHTTIVDCPVYDGMTKTSAVLAQSPTGTTVQVTDTVNAYFVKVRLDQGGKTTTGYMDRRCFGERGSK
;
A
#
# COMPACT_ATOMS: atom_id res chain seq x y z
N MET A 1 32.29 -25.05 16.51
CA MET A 1 31.31 -25.87 15.75
C MET A 1 29.99 -25.73 16.51
N ALA A 2 29.16 -24.74 16.16
CA ALA A 2 27.98 -24.86 15.28
C ALA A 2 27.03 -26.00 15.73
N SER A 3 25.73 -25.88 15.90
CA SER A 3 24.73 -24.79 15.92
C SER A 3 23.44 -25.50 16.38
N CYS A 4 22.76 -25.05 17.42
CA CYS A 4 21.41 -25.54 17.74
C CYS A 4 20.54 -24.38 18.23
N THR A 5 19.93 -23.62 17.32
CA THR A 5 18.83 -22.71 17.66
C THR A 5 17.64 -22.93 16.74
N ALA A 6 16.60 -23.51 17.34
CA ALA A 6 15.17 -23.34 17.06
C ALA A 6 14.69 -23.40 15.59
N ALA A 7 14.56 -24.62 15.06
CA ALA A 7 13.64 -24.90 13.96
C ALA A 7 12.19 -25.02 14.50
N ARG A 8 11.56 -23.90 14.91
CA ARG A 8 10.13 -23.87 15.27
C ARG A 8 9.42 -22.57 14.89
N ASP A 9 9.79 -21.93 13.78
CA ASP A 9 9.09 -20.72 13.31
C ASP A 9 8.68 -20.76 11.81
N GLU A 10 8.55 -21.95 11.22
CA GLU A 10 8.21 -22.07 9.79
C GLU A 10 6.70 -22.29 9.53
N ARG A 11 5.90 -22.63 10.55
CA ARG A 11 4.47 -22.97 10.37
C ARG A 11 3.48 -21.81 10.58
N LEU A 12 3.98 -20.62 10.94
CA LEU A 12 3.15 -19.39 11.02
C LEU A 12 3.19 -18.57 9.71
N ARG A 13 4.02 -18.97 8.73
CA ARG A 13 4.21 -18.23 7.47
C ARG A 13 3.06 -18.41 6.47
N THR A 14 2.14 -19.33 6.70
CA THR A 14 1.02 -19.62 5.77
C THR A 14 -0.22 -18.75 5.97
N ALA A 15 -0.22 -17.81 6.93
CA ALA A 15 -1.35 -16.90 7.20
C ALA A 15 -1.05 -15.41 6.97
N ASN A 16 0.16 -15.06 6.52
CA ASN A 16 0.44 -13.72 6.00
C ASN A 16 0.42 -13.81 4.49
N ALA A 17 -0.73 -13.53 3.88
CA ALA A 17 -0.75 -13.06 2.49
C ALA A 17 0.40 -12.06 2.33
N ASN A 18 1.26 -12.25 1.33
CA ASN A 18 2.41 -11.40 1.03
C ASN A 18 2.00 -9.91 1.02
N ARG A 19 2.01 -9.27 2.19
CA ARG A 19 1.84 -7.82 2.39
C ARG A 19 3.20 -7.15 2.28
N THR A 20 3.99 -7.59 1.29
CA THR A 20 5.19 -6.86 0.94
C THR A 20 4.72 -5.55 0.31
N PRO A 21 5.17 -4.39 0.81
CA PRO A 21 4.87 -3.12 0.18
C PRO A 21 5.25 -3.20 -1.30
N GLN A 22 4.28 -3.00 -2.19
CA GLN A 22 4.50 -3.02 -3.63
C GLN A 22 4.60 -1.58 -4.14
N PRO A 23 5.65 -1.22 -4.90
CA PRO A 23 5.72 0.08 -5.53
C PRO A 23 4.70 0.18 -6.66
N HIS A 24 3.85 1.19 -6.63
CA HIS A 24 2.97 1.57 -7.73
C HIS A 24 3.19 3.03 -8.10
N THR A 25 3.18 3.32 -9.39
CA THR A 25 3.28 4.68 -9.90
C THR A 25 1.88 5.20 -10.22
N THR A 26 1.55 6.39 -9.73
CA THR A 26 0.28 7.03 -10.05
C THR A 26 0.24 7.46 -11.53
N ILE A 27 -0.88 7.18 -12.20
CA ILE A 27 -1.11 7.57 -13.60
C ILE A 27 -1.92 8.86 -13.75
N VAL A 28 -2.51 9.33 -12.64
CA VAL A 28 -3.25 10.59 -12.52
C VAL A 28 -2.98 11.20 -11.15
N ASP A 29 -3.26 12.49 -11.00
CA ASP A 29 -3.18 13.17 -9.71
C ASP A 29 -4.19 12.59 -8.73
N CYS A 30 -3.68 12.02 -7.65
CA CYS A 30 -4.50 11.27 -6.72
C CYS A 30 -4.35 11.73 -5.27
N PRO A 31 -5.47 12.04 -4.60
CA PRO A 31 -5.47 12.31 -3.17
C PRO A 31 -5.23 11.02 -2.37
N VAL A 32 -4.46 11.17 -1.30
CA VAL A 32 -4.33 10.18 -0.22
C VAL A 32 -5.32 10.58 0.88
N TYR A 33 -6.26 9.70 1.18
CA TYR A 33 -7.31 9.90 2.17
C TYR A 33 -6.95 9.31 3.53
N ASP A 34 -7.50 9.87 4.61
CA ASP A 34 -7.40 9.32 5.98
C ASP A 34 -8.31 8.10 6.22
N GLY A 35 -9.25 7.86 5.30
CA GLY A 35 -10.16 6.73 5.36
C GLY A 35 -10.46 6.14 3.99
N MET A 36 -11.15 5.01 3.98
CA MET A 36 -11.47 4.24 2.77
C MET A 36 -12.68 4.79 1.99
N THR A 37 -12.88 6.10 2.01
CA THR A 37 -13.97 6.78 1.30
C THR A 37 -13.47 8.09 0.70
N LYS A 38 -14.12 8.54 -0.38
CA LYS A 38 -13.77 9.83 -1.03
C LYS A 38 -14.20 11.05 -0.21
N THR A 39 -15.01 10.85 0.82
CA THR A 39 -15.47 11.91 1.75
C THR A 39 -14.53 12.07 2.94
N SER A 40 -13.56 11.18 3.12
CA SER A 40 -12.53 11.31 4.15
C SER A 40 -11.63 12.52 3.89
N ALA A 41 -10.99 13.02 4.96
CA ALA A 41 -10.02 14.10 4.85
C ALA A 41 -8.84 13.68 3.95
N VAL A 42 -8.36 14.62 3.14
CA VAL A 42 -7.18 14.43 2.30
C VAL A 42 -5.93 14.70 3.14
N LEU A 43 -5.08 13.70 3.31
CA LEU A 43 -3.82 13.78 4.04
C LEU A 43 -2.68 14.33 3.16
N ALA A 44 -2.68 13.95 1.89
CA ALA A 44 -1.67 14.37 0.92
C ALA A 44 -2.22 14.29 -0.51
N GLN A 45 -1.57 15.00 -1.42
CA GLN A 45 -1.77 14.85 -2.86
C GLN A 45 -0.55 14.14 -3.45
N SER A 46 -0.80 13.12 -4.27
CA SER A 46 0.22 12.38 -5.02
C SER A 46 0.08 12.75 -6.49
N PRO A 47 0.95 13.63 -7.03
CA PRO A 47 0.91 14.00 -8.44
C PRO A 47 1.04 12.79 -9.37
N THR A 48 0.65 12.95 -10.63
CA THR A 48 0.93 11.94 -11.66
C THR A 48 2.43 11.61 -11.72
N GLY A 49 2.79 10.33 -11.85
CA GLY A 49 4.18 9.86 -11.89
C GLY A 49 4.83 9.65 -10.51
N THR A 50 4.07 9.83 -9.42
CA THR A 50 4.57 9.62 -8.06
C THR A 50 4.57 8.15 -7.71
N THR A 51 5.67 7.66 -7.15
CA THR A 51 5.77 6.30 -6.64
C THR A 51 5.24 6.22 -5.22
N VAL A 52 4.20 5.42 -5.01
CA VAL A 52 3.64 5.09 -3.70
C VAL A 52 3.84 3.61 -3.41
N GLN A 53 3.91 3.25 -2.14
CA GLN A 53 4.00 1.87 -1.71
C GLN A 53 2.61 1.39 -1.31
N VAL A 54 1.99 0.52 -2.10
CA VAL A 54 0.75 -0.17 -1.72
C VAL A 54 1.09 -1.26 -0.72
N THR A 55 0.54 -1.16 0.47
CA THR A 55 0.85 -2.06 1.60
C THR A 55 -0.25 -3.09 1.84
N ASP A 56 -1.50 -2.75 1.49
CA ASP A 56 -2.65 -3.63 1.65
C ASP A 56 -3.76 -3.27 0.65
N THR A 57 -4.50 -4.26 0.17
CA THR A 57 -5.71 -4.06 -0.63
C THR A 57 -6.91 -4.23 0.26
N VAL A 58 -7.51 -3.13 0.67
CA VAL A 58 -8.54 -3.16 1.70
C VAL A 58 -9.92 -3.50 1.13
N ASN A 59 -10.22 -3.00 -0.07
CA ASN A 59 -11.43 -3.37 -0.80
C ASN A 59 -11.24 -3.24 -2.33
N ALA A 60 -12.31 -3.43 -3.08
CA ALA A 60 -12.31 -3.37 -4.55
C ALA A 60 -11.93 -1.98 -5.11
N TYR A 61 -12.03 -0.92 -4.31
CA TYR A 61 -11.84 0.47 -4.73
C TYR A 61 -10.65 1.15 -4.06
N PHE A 62 -10.32 0.79 -2.82
CA PHE A 62 -9.30 1.45 -2.01
C PHE A 62 -8.20 0.50 -1.59
N VAL A 63 -6.97 0.99 -1.72
CA VAL A 63 -5.75 0.37 -1.23
C VAL A 63 -5.12 1.24 -0.16
N LYS A 64 -4.48 0.60 0.83
CA LYS A 64 -3.68 1.29 1.83
C LYS A 64 -2.31 1.57 1.23
N VAL A 65 -1.94 2.83 1.20
CA VAL A 65 -0.68 3.29 0.64
C VAL A 65 0.19 3.95 1.69
N ARG A 66 1.50 3.89 1.45
CA ARG A 66 2.51 4.69 2.09
C ARG A 66 3.14 5.57 1.00
N LEU A 67 2.87 6.87 1.09
CA LEU A 67 3.44 7.90 0.23
C LEU A 67 4.63 8.53 0.96
N ASP A 68 5.81 8.45 0.38
CA ASP A 68 7.00 9.15 0.87
C ASP A 68 7.26 10.36 -0.03
N GLN A 69 6.95 11.56 0.44
CA GLN A 69 7.07 12.80 -0.33
C GLN A 69 7.75 13.88 0.52
N GLY A 70 8.84 14.46 -0.01
CA GLY A 70 9.56 15.53 0.68
C GLY A 70 10.14 15.15 2.05
N GLY A 71 10.54 13.89 2.23
CA GLY A 71 11.05 13.38 3.51
C GLY A 71 9.96 13.08 4.55
N LYS A 72 8.68 13.26 4.21
CA LYS A 72 7.55 12.90 5.07
C LYS A 72 6.87 11.64 4.53
N THR A 73 6.83 10.61 5.36
CA THR A 73 6.01 9.43 5.13
C THR A 73 4.56 9.73 5.54
N THR A 74 3.62 9.63 4.61
CA THR A 74 2.18 9.70 4.85
C THR A 74 1.56 8.35 4.55
N THR A 75 0.86 7.77 5.53
CA THR A 75 0.11 6.53 5.33
C THR A 75 -1.37 6.86 5.24
N GLY A 76 -2.05 6.35 4.23
CA GLY A 76 -3.48 6.58 4.03
C GLY A 76 -4.05 5.64 2.99
N TYR A 77 -5.13 6.05 2.34
CA TYR A 77 -5.86 5.25 1.38
C TYR A 77 -5.96 5.97 0.03
N MET A 78 -5.80 5.23 -1.06
CA MET A 78 -5.96 5.76 -2.42
C MET A 78 -6.95 4.91 -3.21
N ASP A 79 -7.66 5.55 -4.15
CA ASP A 79 -8.51 4.84 -5.11
C ASP A 79 -7.61 4.02 -6.06
N ARG A 80 -7.91 2.75 -6.29
CA ARG A 80 -7.12 1.86 -7.17
C ARG A 80 -7.04 2.37 -8.60
N ARG A 81 -8.00 3.19 -9.03
CA ARG A 81 -7.97 3.86 -10.35
C ARG A 81 -6.75 4.75 -10.53
N CYS A 82 -6.12 5.19 -9.44
CA CYS A 82 -4.87 5.94 -9.44
C CYS A 82 -3.70 5.19 -10.08
N PHE A 83 -3.77 3.86 -10.16
CA PHE A 83 -2.69 3.01 -10.66
C PHE A 83 -3.03 2.34 -12.00
N GLY A 84 -4.14 2.70 -12.63
CA GLY A 84 -4.59 2.04 -13.87
C GLY A 84 -5.16 0.64 -13.67
N GLU A 85 -5.14 0.10 -12.45
CA GLU A 85 -5.84 -1.14 -12.09
C GLU A 85 -7.35 -0.90 -12.04
N ARG A 86 -8.02 -1.00 -13.20
CA ARG A 86 -9.38 -1.55 -13.21
C ARG A 86 -9.22 -3.01 -12.84
N GLY A 87 -9.66 -3.40 -11.64
CA GLY A 87 -9.49 -4.74 -11.08
C GLY A 87 -9.45 -5.80 -12.18
N SER A 88 -8.27 -6.39 -12.36
CA SER A 88 -8.02 -7.43 -13.34
C SER A 88 -9.10 -8.50 -13.16
N LYS A 89 -9.93 -8.66 -14.18
CA LYS A 89 -11.01 -9.63 -14.24
C LYS A 89 -10.46 -11.05 -14.34
#